data_AF-A0A2K8P903-F1
#
_entry.id   AF-A0A2K8P903-F1
#
_cell.length_a   1.000
_cell.length_b   1.000
_cell.length_c   1.000
_cell.angle_alpha   90.00
_cell.angle_beta   90.00
_cell.angle_gamma   90.00
#
_symmetry.space_group_name_H-M   'P 1'
#
loop_
_entity.id
_entity.type
_entity.pdbx_description
1 polymer ?
#
loop_
_entity_poly.entity_id
_entity_poly.type
_entity_poly.pdbx_seq_one_letter_code
_entity_poly.pdbx_strand_id
1 'polypeptide(L)'
;MIMMRAVTLAAAALAFSFPASAVYAVEQPAAVPQLLPIGVAVGALPLAVEDRTGYQRTSFKHWNVGANPTDGCNTRAEVLIAEAVVTPGVGPGCTLAGGVWWSYYGEREMTPAGALDIDHVVPLAEAWDSK
;
A
#
# COMPACT_ATOMS: atom_id res chain seq x y z
N MET A 1 39.66 -7.80 -49.15
CA MET A 1 40.29 -6.58 -48.59
C MET A 1 39.26 -5.46 -48.60
N ILE A 2 38.51 -5.30 -47.52
CA ILE A 2 37.60 -4.16 -47.30
C ILE A 2 37.83 -3.72 -45.86
N MET A 3 38.29 -2.47 -45.73
CA MET A 3 38.81 -1.84 -44.52
C MET A 3 37.64 -1.43 -43.62
N MET A 4 37.53 -2.01 -42.42
CA MET A 4 36.52 -1.58 -41.44
C MET A 4 37.10 -0.39 -40.65
N ARG A 5 36.60 0.81 -40.93
CA ARG A 5 36.97 2.06 -40.23
C ARG A 5 36.32 2.06 -38.85
N ALA A 6 37.14 2.15 -37.80
CA ALA A 6 36.68 2.39 -36.44
C ALA A 6 36.13 3.82 -36.31
N VAL A 7 34.89 3.94 -35.84
CA VAL A 7 34.28 5.23 -35.47
C VAL A 7 34.39 5.34 -33.95
N THR A 8 35.27 6.22 -33.47
CA THR A 8 35.37 6.56 -32.04
C THR A 8 34.27 7.56 -31.69
N LEU A 9 33.25 7.15 -30.94
CA LEU A 9 32.32 8.07 -30.29
C LEU A 9 32.99 8.66 -29.04
N ALA A 10 33.25 9.96 -29.06
CA ALA A 10 33.65 10.71 -27.88
C ALA A 10 32.42 10.93 -26.98
N ALA A 11 32.38 10.26 -25.83
CA ALA A 11 31.36 10.51 -24.80
C ALA A 11 31.70 11.81 -24.06
N ALA A 12 30.97 12.89 -24.34
CA ALA A 12 31.04 14.11 -23.56
C ALA A 12 30.33 13.88 -22.21
N ALA A 13 31.11 13.67 -21.15
CA ALA A 13 30.59 13.61 -19.79
C ALA A 13 30.21 15.04 -19.33
N LEU A 14 28.93 15.38 -19.45
CA LEU A 14 28.35 16.56 -18.79
C LEU A 14 28.30 16.30 -17.28
N ALA A 15 29.29 16.82 -16.56
CA ALA A 15 29.26 16.86 -15.10
C ALA A 15 28.17 17.85 -14.66
N PHE A 16 26.97 17.35 -14.38
CA PHE A 16 25.94 18.11 -13.68
C PHE A 16 26.34 18.22 -12.20
N SER A 17 26.87 19.37 -11.81
CA SER A 17 27.01 19.75 -10.40
C SER A 17 25.61 20.03 -9.83
N PHE A 18 25.00 19.02 -9.21
CA PHE A 18 23.83 19.24 -8.36
C PHE A 18 24.29 19.86 -7.04
N PRO A 19 23.75 21.02 -6.60
CA PRO A 19 23.99 21.50 -5.26
C PRO A 19 23.35 20.51 -4.28
N ALA A 20 24.19 19.85 -3.47
CA ALA A 20 23.73 19.04 -2.36
C ALA A 20 23.03 19.96 -1.36
N SER A 21 21.70 20.03 -1.44
CA SER A 21 20.90 20.63 -0.39
C SER A 21 20.94 19.66 0.78
N ALA A 22 21.78 19.94 1.77
CA ALA A 22 21.74 19.25 3.05
C ALA A 22 20.37 19.54 3.68
N VAL A 23 19.46 18.57 3.57
CA VAL A 23 18.24 18.57 4.38
C VAL A 23 18.71 18.27 5.79
N TYR A 24 18.82 19.29 6.62
CA TYR A 24 19.01 19.12 8.06
C TYR A 24 17.73 18.47 8.58
N ALA A 25 17.76 17.14 8.77
CA ALA A 25 16.78 16.50 9.61
C ALA A 25 16.99 17.05 11.02
N VAL A 26 16.08 17.92 11.48
CA VAL A 26 16.05 18.30 12.88
C VAL A 26 15.71 17.02 13.63
N GLU A 27 16.67 16.48 14.37
CA GLU A 27 16.43 15.34 15.24
C GLU A 27 15.48 15.82 16.34
N GLN A 28 14.20 15.47 16.21
CA GLN A 28 13.19 15.79 17.21
C GLN A 28 13.62 15.09 18.50
N PRO A 29 13.94 15.81 19.59
CA PRO A 29 14.34 15.17 20.83
C PRO A 29 13.27 14.16 21.24
N ALA A 30 13.70 12.96 21.59
CA ALA A 30 12.79 11.90 22.03
C ALA A 30 11.94 12.44 23.19
N ALA A 31 10.62 12.49 22.99
CA ALA A 31 9.71 12.96 24.01
C ALA A 31 9.76 12.02 25.23
N VAL A 32 9.93 12.58 26.43
CA VAL A 32 9.77 11.81 27.68
C VAL A 32 8.30 11.38 27.76
N PRO A 33 7.99 10.08 27.96
CA PRO A 33 6.60 9.64 28.09
C PRO A 33 5.89 10.37 29.23
N GLN A 34 4.78 11.05 28.92
CA GLN A 34 3.96 11.75 29.90
C GLN A 34 2.65 11.00 30.12
N LEU A 35 2.21 10.86 31.37
CA LEU A 35 0.90 10.31 31.69
C LEU A 35 -0.13 11.45 31.71
N LEU A 36 -1.02 11.48 30.73
CA LEU A 36 -2.06 12.50 30.59
C LEU A 36 -3.44 11.84 30.58
N PRO A 37 -4.49 12.50 31.13
CA PRO A 37 -5.86 12.11 30.85
C PRO A 37 -6.12 12.12 29.34
N ILE A 38 -6.88 11.14 28.82
CA ILE A 38 -7.06 10.95 27.36
C ILE A 38 -7.57 12.21 26.65
N GLY A 39 -8.48 12.97 27.25
CA GLY A 39 -8.98 14.22 26.67
C GLY A 39 -7.90 15.30 26.55
N VAL A 40 -6.96 15.37 27.50
CA VAL A 40 -5.81 16.28 27.44
C VAL A 40 -4.82 15.81 26.38
N ALA A 41 -4.56 14.50 26.29
CA ALA A 41 -3.66 13.93 25.29
C ALA A 41 -4.18 14.17 23.85
N VAL A 42 -5.46 13.90 23.61
CA VAL A 42 -6.11 14.13 22.30
C VAL A 42 -6.14 15.62 21.97
N GLY A 43 -6.48 16.49 22.95
CA GLY A 43 -6.49 17.93 22.75
C GLY A 43 -5.11 18.55 22.51
N ALA A 44 -4.03 17.84 22.86
CA ALA A 44 -2.66 18.27 22.61
C ALA A 44 -2.13 17.83 21.23
N LEU A 45 -2.89 17.03 20.46
CA LEU A 45 -2.48 16.63 19.12
C LEU A 45 -2.41 17.86 18.21
N PRO A 46 -1.32 18.01 17.43
CA PRO A 46 -1.22 19.12 16.48
C PRO A 46 -2.33 19.02 15.45
N LEU A 47 -2.97 20.15 15.17
CA LEU A 47 -3.95 20.27 14.10
C LEU A 47 -3.22 20.76 12.84
N ALA A 48 -3.52 20.13 11.72
CA ALA A 48 -3.05 20.53 10.41
C ALA A 48 -4.24 20.58 9.44
N VAL A 49 -4.09 21.37 8.37
CA VAL A 49 -5.01 21.34 7.25
C VAL A 49 -4.69 20.12 6.39
N GLU A 50 -5.72 19.42 5.95
CA GLU A 50 -5.62 18.31 5.01
C GLU A 50 -4.91 18.69 3.71
N ASP A 51 -4.05 17.79 3.19
CA ASP A 51 -3.27 18.02 1.97
C ASP A 51 -3.42 16.91 0.92
N ARG A 52 -4.20 17.22 -0.11
CA ARG A 52 -4.43 16.33 -1.27
C ARG A 52 -3.36 16.38 -2.34
N THR A 53 -2.30 17.17 -2.16
CA THR A 53 -1.25 17.33 -3.16
C THR A 53 -0.64 15.97 -3.53
N GLY A 54 -0.62 15.67 -4.83
CA GLY A 54 -0.04 14.44 -5.37
C GLY A 54 -0.94 13.19 -5.31
N TYR A 55 -2.18 13.29 -4.81
CA TYR A 55 -3.09 12.15 -4.78
C TYR A 55 -3.36 11.62 -6.20
N GLN A 56 -3.13 10.32 -6.38
CA GLN A 56 -3.57 9.57 -7.54
C GLN A 56 -4.18 8.25 -7.05
N ARG A 57 -5.38 7.90 -7.53
CA ARG A 57 -6.03 6.62 -7.17
C ARG A 57 -5.11 5.42 -7.45
N THR A 58 -4.31 5.52 -8.51
CA THR A 58 -3.35 4.50 -8.95
C THR A 58 -2.12 4.36 -8.06
N SER A 59 -1.91 5.26 -7.08
CA SER A 59 -0.88 5.13 -6.04
C SER A 59 -1.21 4.02 -5.04
N PHE A 60 -2.50 3.68 -4.89
CA PHE A 60 -2.96 2.56 -4.06
C PHE A 60 -3.05 1.29 -4.90
N LYS A 61 -1.92 0.60 -5.03
CA LYS A 61 -1.85 -0.69 -5.76
C LYS A 61 -2.70 -1.74 -5.05
N HIS A 62 -3.43 -2.53 -5.83
CA HIS A 62 -4.22 -3.63 -5.29
C HIS A 62 -3.55 -4.97 -5.54
N TRP A 63 -3.72 -5.81 -4.52
CA TRP A 63 -3.17 -7.15 -4.28
C TRP A 63 -1.69 -7.32 -4.61
N ASN A 64 -0.88 -7.40 -3.57
CA ASN A 64 0.49 -7.88 -3.71
C ASN A 64 0.50 -9.42 -3.81
N VAL A 65 1.69 -10.00 -3.88
CA VAL A 65 1.91 -11.45 -3.99
C VAL A 65 1.49 -12.25 -2.75
N GLY A 66 0.89 -11.61 -1.74
CA GLY A 66 0.53 -12.23 -0.47
C GLY A 66 1.70 -12.28 0.52
N ALA A 67 1.45 -12.90 1.67
CA ALA A 67 2.43 -13.23 2.69
C ALA A 67 3.41 -14.30 2.23
N ASN A 68 2.97 -15.23 1.38
CA ASN A 68 3.82 -16.24 0.75
C ASN A 68 3.91 -16.00 -0.77
N PRO A 69 5.01 -15.39 -1.25
CA PRO A 69 5.17 -15.06 -2.68
C PRO A 69 5.17 -16.25 -3.65
N THR A 70 5.18 -17.49 -3.16
CA THR A 70 5.41 -18.69 -3.98
C THR A 70 4.20 -19.61 -4.15
N ASP A 71 3.10 -19.40 -3.41
CA ASP A 71 1.92 -20.26 -3.50
C ASP A 71 0.87 -19.77 -4.51
N GLY A 72 1.06 -18.56 -5.05
CA GLY A 72 0.15 -17.94 -6.00
C GLY A 72 -1.10 -17.31 -5.36
N CYS A 73 -1.21 -17.30 -4.03
CA CYS A 73 -2.26 -16.58 -3.31
C CYS A 73 -1.88 -15.11 -3.16
N ASN A 74 -2.51 -14.24 -3.95
CA ASN A 74 -2.40 -12.81 -3.70
C ASN A 74 -3.13 -12.42 -2.41
N THR A 75 -2.90 -11.20 -1.91
CA THR A 75 -3.52 -10.73 -0.65
C THR A 75 -5.05 -10.89 -0.62
N ARG A 76 -5.74 -10.76 -1.76
CA ARG A 76 -7.20 -10.96 -1.83
C ARG A 76 -7.58 -12.38 -1.46
N ALA A 77 -6.90 -13.35 -2.06
CA ALA A 77 -7.19 -14.76 -1.82
C ALA A 77 -6.89 -15.15 -0.38
N GLU A 78 -5.79 -14.63 0.18
CA GLU A 78 -5.45 -14.84 1.59
C GLU A 78 -6.53 -14.33 2.55
N VAL A 79 -7.02 -13.09 2.35
CA VAL A 79 -8.11 -12.53 3.16
C VAL A 79 -9.39 -13.34 2.98
N LEU A 80 -9.75 -13.73 1.75
CA LEU A 80 -10.93 -14.54 1.52
C LEU A 80 -10.83 -15.93 2.16
N ILE A 81 -9.65 -16.53 2.25
CA ILE A 81 -9.47 -17.80 2.98
C ILE A 81 -9.61 -17.55 4.50
N ALA A 82 -9.00 -16.48 5.00
CA ALA A 82 -8.95 -16.18 6.44
C ALA A 82 -10.31 -15.76 7.02
N GLU A 83 -11.11 -15.01 6.27
CA GLU A 83 -12.39 -14.45 6.75
C GLU A 83 -13.61 -15.30 6.36
N ALA A 84 -13.40 -16.47 5.77
CA ALA A 84 -14.50 -17.35 5.40
C ALA A 84 -15.19 -17.93 6.66
N VAL A 85 -16.52 -17.85 6.70
CA VAL A 85 -17.32 -18.59 7.68
C VAL A 85 -17.28 -20.08 7.35
N VAL A 86 -17.40 -20.40 6.06
CA VAL A 86 -17.16 -21.75 5.53
C VAL A 86 -15.98 -21.68 4.58
N THR A 87 -14.91 -22.40 4.90
CA THR A 87 -13.66 -22.38 4.15
C THR A 87 -13.88 -22.83 2.69
N PRO A 88 -13.43 -22.04 1.68
CA PRO A 88 -13.47 -22.46 0.29
C PRO A 88 -12.42 -23.56 0.03
N GLY A 89 -12.65 -24.38 -0.99
CA GLY A 89 -11.59 -25.21 -1.56
C GLY A 89 -10.54 -24.33 -2.23
N VAL A 90 -9.26 -24.69 -2.08
CA VAL A 90 -8.13 -24.00 -2.71
C VAL A 90 -7.51 -24.91 -3.77
N GLY A 91 -7.63 -24.51 -5.03
CA GLY A 91 -7.07 -25.20 -6.19
C GLY A 91 -5.71 -24.65 -6.64
N PRO A 92 -5.16 -25.16 -7.76
CA PRO A 92 -3.91 -24.67 -8.33
C PRO A 92 -3.92 -23.16 -8.58
N GLY A 93 -2.79 -22.50 -8.32
CA GLY A 93 -2.66 -21.04 -8.45
C GLY A 93 -3.60 -20.26 -7.52
N CYS A 94 -3.97 -20.85 -6.38
CA CYS A 94 -4.88 -20.27 -5.40
C CYS A 94 -6.29 -19.95 -5.95
N THR A 95 -6.80 -20.79 -6.85
CA THR A 95 -8.18 -20.66 -7.34
C THR A 95 -9.15 -21.09 -6.25
N LEU A 96 -10.01 -20.19 -5.77
CA LEU A 96 -10.98 -20.49 -4.72
C LEU A 96 -12.28 -21.07 -5.29
N ALA A 97 -12.81 -22.11 -4.67
CA ALA A 97 -14.07 -22.75 -5.04
C ALA A 97 -15.01 -22.92 -3.84
N GLY A 98 -16.28 -22.51 -4.00
CA GLY A 98 -17.26 -22.52 -2.92
C GLY A 98 -16.99 -21.43 -1.87
N GLY A 99 -17.27 -21.77 -0.61
CA GLY A 99 -17.11 -20.87 0.53
C GLY A 99 -18.34 -20.01 0.84
N VAL A 100 -18.39 -19.52 2.07
CA VAL A 100 -19.40 -18.60 2.60
C VAL A 100 -18.70 -17.55 3.44
N TRP A 101 -19.09 -16.29 3.27
CA TRP A 101 -18.56 -15.16 4.02
C TRP A 101 -19.69 -14.32 4.58
N TRP A 102 -19.44 -13.61 5.67
CA TRP A 102 -20.37 -12.62 6.19
C TRP A 102 -20.05 -11.24 5.62
N SER A 103 -21.04 -10.56 5.02
CA SER A 103 -20.89 -9.17 4.58
C SER A 103 -21.25 -8.23 5.72
N TYR A 104 -20.27 -7.44 6.19
CA TYR A 104 -20.50 -6.45 7.24
C TYR A 104 -21.50 -5.36 6.85
N TYR A 105 -21.44 -4.87 5.61
CA TYR A 105 -22.36 -3.82 5.12
C TYR A 105 -23.72 -4.36 4.67
N GLY A 106 -23.76 -5.60 4.18
CA GLY A 106 -25.00 -6.24 3.74
C GLY A 106 -25.72 -7.01 4.84
N GLU A 107 -25.10 -7.17 6.02
CA GLU A 107 -25.58 -7.95 7.16
C GLU A 107 -26.13 -9.33 6.78
N ARG A 108 -25.44 -10.00 5.86
CA ARG A 108 -25.86 -11.30 5.33
C ARG A 108 -24.69 -12.15 4.87
N GLU A 109 -24.93 -13.45 4.82
CA GLU A 109 -24.04 -14.38 4.16
C GLU A 109 -23.99 -14.13 2.65
N MET A 110 -22.79 -14.25 2.10
CA MET A 110 -22.49 -14.04 0.69
C MET A 110 -21.77 -15.25 0.11
N THR A 111 -22.16 -15.57 -1.11
CA THR A 111 -21.52 -16.53 -2.00
C THR A 111 -21.88 -16.14 -3.44
N PRO A 112 -21.01 -16.36 -4.44
CA PRO A 112 -19.64 -16.86 -4.37
C PRO A 112 -18.63 -15.79 -3.95
N ALA A 113 -17.35 -16.16 -3.80
CA ALA A 113 -16.24 -15.25 -3.48
C ALA A 113 -16.12 -14.00 -4.39
N GLY A 114 -16.63 -14.08 -5.63
CA GLY A 114 -16.64 -12.96 -6.57
C GLY A 114 -17.74 -11.92 -6.30
N ALA A 115 -18.72 -12.22 -5.44
CA ALA A 115 -19.76 -11.28 -5.02
C ALA A 115 -19.31 -10.37 -3.86
N LEU A 116 -18.06 -10.51 -3.42
CA LEU A 116 -17.47 -9.76 -2.32
C LEU A 116 -16.32 -8.90 -2.79
N ASP A 117 -16.33 -7.67 -2.31
CA ASP A 117 -15.19 -6.77 -2.34
C ASP A 117 -14.53 -6.73 -0.97
N ILE A 118 -13.21 -6.59 -0.96
CA ILE A 118 -12.44 -6.23 0.23
C ILE A 118 -12.25 -4.73 0.13
N ASP A 119 -12.94 -4.01 1.01
CA ASP A 119 -13.10 -2.57 0.90
C ASP A 119 -12.22 -1.81 1.89
N HIS A 120 -11.90 -0.56 1.54
CA HIS A 120 -11.24 0.35 2.45
C HIS A 120 -12.31 1.07 3.28
N VAL A 121 -12.35 0.79 4.59
CA VAL A 121 -13.31 1.43 5.51
C VAL A 121 -13.13 2.96 5.52
N VAL A 122 -11.89 3.43 5.42
CA VAL A 122 -11.56 4.85 5.21
C VAL A 122 -11.29 5.06 3.72
N PRO A 123 -11.96 6.02 3.04
CA PRO A 123 -11.71 6.26 1.62
C PRO A 123 -10.24 6.63 1.36
N LEU A 124 -9.70 6.13 0.25
CA LEU A 124 -8.28 6.31 -0.10
C LEU A 124 -7.83 7.77 -0.24
N ALA A 125 -8.75 8.67 -0.61
CA ALA A 125 -8.46 10.10 -0.66
C ALA A 125 -8.31 10.68 0.75
N GLU A 126 -9.24 10.38 1.66
CA GLU A 126 -9.17 10.84 3.06
C GLU A 126 -7.89 10.34 3.75
N ALA A 127 -7.51 9.08 3.51
CA ALA A 127 -6.27 8.52 4.03
C ALA A 127 -5.01 9.20 3.48
N TRP A 128 -5.08 9.76 2.27
CA TRP A 128 -3.99 10.55 1.69
C TRP A 128 -3.94 11.95 2.28
N ASP A 129 -5.10 12.56 2.45
CA ASP A 129 -5.25 13.96 2.85
C ASP A 129 -4.85 14.16 4.33
N SER A 130 -4.97 13.10 5.15
CA SER A 130 -4.66 13.10 6.59
C SER A 130 -3.22 12.71 6.95
N LYS A 131 -2.30 12.66 5.98
CA LYS A 131 -0.91 12.19 6.17
C LYS A 131 0.01 13.21 6.85
#